data_AF-A0A9D6UVB2-F1
#
_entry.id   AF-A0A9D6UVB2-F1
#
_cell.length_a   1.000
_cell.length_b   1.000
_cell.length_c   1.000
_cell.angle_alpha   90.00
_cell.angle_beta   90.00
_cell.angle_gamma   90.00
#
_symmetry.space_group_name_H-M   'P 1'
#
loop_
_entity.id
_entity.type
_entity.pdbx_description
1 polymer ?
#
loop_
_entity_poly.entity_id
_entity_poly.type
_entity_poly.pdbx_seq_one_letter_code
_entity_poly.pdbx_strand_id
1 'polypeptide(L)'
;MIRKLSLVLTAVILFALTAQAALIIGLPENGSNYFPFGSSNGTRYQQVYAASEFPGPMTITGLTFYADSGTVASGTYTVHLSTTAAAVDALSSTFALNVGADDALFAVFNGGGSASPSFTIIGTPFFYDPGNGNLLMDIFVANSGSGAPIHARNNNATGQFSRMHNFGSGFEHYGLVTGFESEIIIPEPSTWAMLAGGLLALLGARRKR
;
A
#
# COMPACT_ATOMS: atom_id res chain seq x y z
N MET A 1 40.56 5.54 -55.57
CA MET A 1 40.35 4.68 -54.38
C MET A 1 39.73 5.53 -53.28
N ILE A 2 38.41 5.47 -53.08
CA ILE A 2 37.70 6.23 -52.04
C ILE A 2 37.13 5.21 -51.05
N ARG A 3 37.65 5.19 -49.83
CA ARG A 3 37.17 4.34 -48.72
C ARG A 3 35.93 4.99 -48.12
N LYS A 4 34.78 4.32 -48.23
CA LYS A 4 33.53 4.72 -47.55
C LYS A 4 33.64 4.36 -46.07
N LEU A 5 33.64 5.37 -45.20
CA LEU A 5 33.57 5.21 -43.75
C LEU A 5 32.08 5.28 -43.35
N SER A 6 31.48 4.14 -43.02
CA SER A 6 30.09 4.09 -42.54
C SER A 6 30.06 4.37 -41.04
N LEU A 7 29.53 5.54 -40.67
CA LEU A 7 29.26 5.91 -39.29
C LEU A 7 27.92 5.28 -38.87
N VAL A 8 27.93 4.33 -37.94
CA VAL A 8 26.71 3.77 -37.33
C VAL A 8 26.40 4.60 -36.10
N LEU A 9 25.34 5.40 -36.15
CA LEU A 9 24.84 6.18 -35.02
C LEU A 9 23.78 5.34 -34.29
N THR A 10 24.15 4.72 -33.17
CA THR A 10 23.19 4.04 -32.29
C THR A 10 22.60 5.06 -31.32
N ALA A 11 21.34 5.44 -31.52
CA ALA A 11 20.61 6.26 -30.56
C ALA A 11 20.20 5.38 -29.36
N VAL A 12 20.76 5.66 -28.18
CA VAL A 12 20.35 5.03 -26.92
C VAL A 12 19.31 5.94 -26.26
N ILE A 13 18.07 5.50 -26.21
CA ILE A 13 17.00 6.16 -25.45
C ILE A 13 17.15 5.71 -24.00
N LEU A 14 17.61 6.61 -23.12
CA LEU A 14 17.54 6.40 -21.68
C LEU A 14 16.09 6.58 -21.22
N PHE A 15 15.47 5.52 -20.71
CA PHE A 15 14.32 5.66 -19.82
C PHE A 15 14.85 5.78 -18.39
N ALA A 16 14.73 6.96 -17.79
CA ALA A 16 14.96 7.14 -16.37
C ALA A 16 13.82 6.46 -15.61
N LEU A 17 14.14 5.46 -14.79
CA LEU A 17 13.18 4.82 -13.90
C LEU A 17 13.04 5.67 -12.64
N THR A 18 11.85 6.23 -12.41
CA THR A 18 11.50 6.87 -11.13
C THR A 18 10.96 5.80 -10.19
N ALA A 19 11.64 5.55 -9.06
CA ALA A 19 11.03 4.85 -7.93
C ALA A 19 9.90 5.75 -7.40
N GLN A 20 8.65 5.30 -7.47
CA GLN A 20 7.53 6.06 -6.96
C GLN A 20 7.38 5.77 -5.46
N ALA A 21 7.30 6.84 -4.66
CA ALA A 21 7.08 6.74 -3.23
C ALA A 21 5.64 6.27 -2.94
N ALA A 22 5.45 5.50 -1.88
CA ALA A 22 4.12 5.12 -1.38
C ALA A 22 3.24 6.36 -1.16
N LEU A 23 1.95 6.27 -1.50
CA LEU A 23 0.98 7.29 -1.11
C LEU A 23 0.70 7.13 0.38
N ILE A 24 1.03 8.12 1.20
CA ILE A 24 0.78 8.08 2.66
C ILE A 24 -0.38 9.00 3.00
N ILE A 25 -1.45 8.44 3.57
CA ILE A 25 -2.62 9.19 4.04
C ILE A 25 -2.58 9.27 5.58
N GLY A 26 -2.74 10.48 6.11
CA GLY A 26 -2.81 10.73 7.56
C GLY A 26 -1.58 11.36 8.20
N LEU A 27 -0.58 11.79 7.41
CA LEU A 27 0.57 12.53 7.92
C LEU A 27 0.34 14.06 8.00
N PRO A 28 0.96 14.76 8.97
CA PRO A 28 1.60 14.18 10.16
C PRO A 28 0.57 13.48 11.07
N GLU A 29 1.03 12.46 11.78
CA GLU A 29 0.30 11.82 12.87
C GLU A 29 0.14 12.80 14.05
N ASN A 30 -0.89 12.63 14.88
CA ASN A 30 -1.06 13.41 16.12
C ASN A 30 -1.29 12.50 17.35
N GLY A 31 -1.13 11.19 17.18
CA GLY A 31 -1.34 10.22 18.23
C GLY A 31 -1.06 8.81 17.76
N SER A 32 -1.40 7.87 18.63
CA SER A 32 -1.25 6.44 18.35
C SER A 32 -2.53 5.69 18.71
N ASN A 33 -2.69 4.49 18.17
CA ASN A 33 -3.92 3.70 18.27
C ASN A 33 -3.61 2.21 18.37
N TYR A 34 -4.25 1.52 19.32
CA TYR A 34 -4.08 0.07 19.51
C TYR A 34 -4.98 -0.78 18.61
N PHE A 35 -5.89 -0.20 17.83
CA PHE A 35 -6.81 -0.97 16.99
C PHE A 35 -6.33 -1.01 15.52
N PRO A 36 -6.49 -2.12 14.80
CA PRO A 36 -6.73 -3.47 15.30
C PRO A 36 -5.44 -4.16 15.81
N PHE A 37 -4.27 -3.61 15.51
CA PHE A 37 -2.98 -4.32 15.57
C PHE A 37 -2.30 -4.37 16.95
N GLY A 38 -2.90 -3.77 17.97
CA GLY A 38 -2.35 -3.70 19.33
C GLY A 38 -3.33 -4.17 20.41
N SER A 39 -4.53 -4.64 20.05
CA SER A 39 -5.62 -4.94 20.98
C SER A 39 -6.27 -6.30 20.75
N SER A 40 -6.66 -6.94 21.85
CA SER A 40 -7.37 -8.23 21.90
C SER A 40 -8.89 -8.12 22.04
N ASN A 41 -9.44 -6.91 22.15
CA ASN A 41 -10.84 -6.68 22.58
C ASN A 41 -11.85 -6.50 21.44
N GLY A 42 -11.49 -6.83 20.20
CA GLY A 42 -12.36 -6.65 19.05
C GLY A 42 -12.01 -7.62 17.93
N THR A 43 -12.91 -7.69 16.95
CA THR A 43 -12.85 -8.69 15.87
C THR A 43 -12.96 -8.07 14.49
N ARG A 44 -13.35 -6.79 14.38
CA ARG A 44 -13.51 -6.13 13.08
C ARG A 44 -13.19 -4.64 13.16
N TYR A 45 -12.38 -4.18 12.20
CA TYR A 45 -11.98 -2.79 12.03
C TYR A 45 -12.15 -2.39 10.58
N GLN A 46 -13.00 -1.40 10.33
CA GLN A 46 -13.17 -0.76 9.04
C GLN A 46 -12.57 0.64 9.09
N GLN A 47 -11.84 1.03 8.04
CA GLN A 47 -11.42 2.40 7.81
C GLN A 47 -11.76 2.80 6.38
N VAL A 48 -12.47 3.90 6.23
CA VAL A 48 -12.78 4.51 4.95
C VAL A 48 -11.82 5.65 4.68
N TYR A 49 -11.26 5.71 3.48
CA TYR A 49 -10.40 6.78 3.00
C TYR A 49 -11.13 7.55 1.91
N ALA A 50 -11.15 8.88 2.00
CA ALA A 50 -11.80 9.71 1.01
C ALA A 50 -11.15 9.53 -0.37
N ALA A 51 -11.98 9.44 -1.42
CA ALA A 51 -11.53 9.35 -2.80
C ALA A 51 -10.58 10.50 -3.19
N SER A 52 -10.77 11.68 -2.60
CA SER A 52 -9.94 12.87 -2.83
C SER A 52 -8.49 12.74 -2.35
N GLU A 53 -8.18 11.78 -1.48
CA GLU A 53 -6.80 11.52 -1.03
C GLU A 53 -5.98 10.75 -2.08
N PHE A 54 -6.63 10.22 -3.13
CA PHE A 54 -5.99 9.46 -4.18
C PHE A 54 -5.89 10.30 -5.47
N PRO A 55 -4.68 10.45 -6.05
CA PRO A 55 -4.48 11.31 -7.22
C PRO A 55 -5.08 10.76 -8.52
N GLY A 56 -5.47 9.49 -8.53
CA GLY A 56 -6.08 8.79 -9.66
C GLY A 56 -6.16 7.28 -9.39
N PRO A 57 -6.63 6.49 -10.37
CA PRO A 57 -6.69 5.05 -10.25
C PRO A 57 -5.31 4.44 -9.99
N MET A 58 -5.25 3.45 -9.10
CA MET A 58 -4.01 2.75 -8.75
C MET A 58 -4.26 1.28 -8.41
N THR A 59 -3.24 0.45 -8.61
CA THR A 59 -3.24 -0.92 -8.13
C THR A 59 -2.54 -0.97 -6.78
N ILE A 60 -3.29 -1.24 -5.71
CA ILE A 60 -2.77 -1.39 -4.36
C ILE A 60 -2.18 -2.79 -4.21
N THR A 61 -0.90 -2.88 -3.86
CA THR A 61 -0.19 -4.15 -3.65
C THR A 61 0.34 -4.31 -2.23
N GLY A 62 0.38 -3.21 -1.47
CA GLY A 62 0.81 -3.22 -0.09
C GLY A 62 0.12 -2.14 0.73
N LEU A 63 -0.06 -2.44 2.02
CA LEU A 63 -0.56 -1.51 3.03
C LEU A 63 0.50 -1.40 4.14
N THR A 64 1.08 -0.22 4.31
CA THR A 64 2.13 0.06 5.28
C THR A 64 1.56 0.81 6.47
N PHE A 65 1.84 0.32 7.69
CA PHE A 65 1.44 0.95 8.94
C PHE A 65 2.69 1.30 9.75
N TYR A 66 2.66 2.46 10.41
CA TYR A 66 3.84 3.04 11.07
C TYR A 66 3.73 2.95 12.58
N ALA A 67 4.84 2.68 13.26
CA ALA A 67 4.90 2.67 14.72
C ALA A 67 6.31 2.97 15.22
N ASP A 68 6.41 3.58 16.40
CA ASP A 68 7.71 3.94 16.97
C ASP A 68 8.48 2.72 17.47
N SER A 69 7.78 1.71 18.02
CA SER A 69 8.39 0.54 18.65
C SER A 69 7.41 -0.63 18.78
N GLY A 70 7.91 -1.77 19.28
CA GLY A 70 7.10 -2.92 19.67
C GLY A 70 6.72 -3.85 18.53
N THR A 71 5.68 -4.65 18.74
CA THR A 71 5.24 -5.71 17.81
C THR A 71 3.77 -5.57 17.44
N VAL A 72 3.42 -6.00 16.23
CA VAL A 72 2.01 -6.25 15.89
C VAL A 72 1.52 -7.35 16.81
N ALA A 73 0.35 -7.18 17.43
CA ALA A 73 -0.26 -8.19 18.29
C ALA A 73 -0.33 -9.52 17.54
N SER A 74 0.09 -10.60 18.20
CA SER A 74 -0.10 -11.96 17.67
C SER A 74 -1.58 -12.17 17.38
N GLY A 75 -1.90 -12.94 16.35
CA GLY A 75 -3.28 -13.15 15.89
C GLY A 75 -3.33 -13.30 14.37
N THR A 76 -4.45 -13.78 13.85
CA THR A 76 -4.69 -13.88 12.40
C THR A 76 -5.52 -12.69 11.95
N TYR A 77 -5.04 -11.99 10.93
CA TYR A 77 -5.68 -10.83 10.35
C TYR A 77 -6.07 -11.16 8.91
N THR A 78 -7.33 -10.92 8.57
CA THR A 78 -7.86 -11.07 7.21
C THR A 78 -8.28 -9.69 6.74
N VAL A 79 -7.61 -9.19 5.70
CA VAL A 79 -7.79 -7.84 5.17
C VAL A 79 -8.53 -7.94 3.85
N HIS A 80 -9.62 -7.19 3.74
CA HIS A 80 -10.39 -6.98 2.52
C HIS A 80 -10.30 -5.52 2.09
N LEU A 81 -10.37 -5.29 0.79
CA LEU A 81 -10.50 -3.98 0.18
C LEU A 81 -11.75 -3.95 -0.69
N SER A 82 -12.46 -2.83 -0.68
CA SER A 82 -13.60 -2.53 -1.58
C SER A 82 -13.68 -1.04 -1.83
N THR A 83 -14.41 -0.65 -2.87
CA THR A 83 -14.97 0.71 -2.97
C THR A 83 -16.20 0.83 -2.08
N THR A 84 -16.54 2.04 -1.61
CA THR A 84 -17.74 2.24 -0.80
C THR A 84 -18.42 3.57 -1.10
N ALA A 85 -19.76 3.56 -1.00
CA ALA A 85 -20.58 4.76 -1.03
C ALA A 85 -20.67 5.44 0.35
N ALA A 86 -20.21 4.78 1.43
CA ALA A 86 -20.17 5.38 2.75
C ALA A 86 -19.20 6.57 2.78
N ALA A 87 -19.66 7.71 3.28
CA ALA A 87 -18.82 8.89 3.42
C ALA A 87 -17.87 8.76 4.62
N VAL A 88 -16.77 9.51 4.58
CA VAL A 88 -15.97 9.77 5.77
C VAL A 88 -16.87 10.38 6.85
N ASP A 89 -16.70 9.91 8.08
CA ASP A 89 -17.51 10.24 9.27
C ASP A 89 -18.98 9.78 9.18
N ALA A 90 -19.30 8.88 8.25
CA ALA A 90 -20.66 8.34 8.07
C ALA A 90 -20.70 6.81 7.88
N LEU A 91 -19.71 6.09 8.39
CA LEU A 91 -19.73 4.61 8.39
C LEU A 91 -20.85 4.09 9.31
N SER A 92 -21.61 3.12 8.81
CA SER A 92 -22.64 2.42 9.56
C SER A 92 -22.05 1.51 10.63
N SER A 93 -22.68 1.46 11.80
CA SER A 93 -22.38 0.45 12.83
C SER A 93 -22.72 -0.98 12.40
N THR A 94 -23.56 -1.12 11.38
CA THR A 94 -23.77 -2.40 10.68
C THR A 94 -22.70 -2.53 9.60
N PHE A 95 -21.55 -3.09 9.96
CA PHE A 95 -20.35 -3.18 9.09
C PHE A 95 -20.62 -3.62 7.65
N ALA A 96 -21.53 -4.57 7.45
CA ALA A 96 -21.87 -5.09 6.12
C ALA A 96 -22.48 -4.02 5.19
N LEU A 97 -23.08 -2.96 5.72
CA LEU A 97 -23.63 -1.85 4.93
C LEU A 97 -22.55 -0.90 4.41
N ASN A 98 -21.32 -0.99 4.93
CA ASN A 98 -20.20 -0.16 4.46
C ASN A 98 -19.47 -0.82 3.29
N VAL A 99 -19.56 -2.14 3.14
CA VAL A 99 -18.76 -2.92 2.18
C VAL A 99 -19.30 -2.75 0.77
N GLY A 100 -18.39 -2.54 -0.19
CA GLY A 100 -18.72 -2.46 -1.61
C GLY A 100 -19.09 -3.78 -2.25
N ALA A 101 -19.67 -3.70 -3.45
CA ALA A 101 -19.95 -4.88 -4.26
C ALA A 101 -18.69 -5.53 -4.85
N ASP A 102 -17.57 -4.80 -4.88
CA ASP A 102 -16.25 -5.22 -5.35
C ASP A 102 -15.33 -5.74 -4.22
N ASP A 103 -15.91 -6.10 -3.07
CA ASP A 103 -15.17 -6.68 -1.95
C ASP A 103 -14.28 -7.84 -2.37
N ALA A 104 -12.99 -7.68 -2.09
CA ALA A 104 -11.97 -8.65 -2.44
C ALA A 104 -11.05 -8.90 -1.25
N LEU A 105 -10.74 -10.17 -1.01
CA LEU A 105 -9.69 -10.57 -0.10
C LEU A 105 -8.35 -10.01 -0.59
N PHE A 106 -7.76 -9.12 0.19
CA PHE A 106 -6.45 -8.56 -0.09
C PHE A 106 -5.35 -9.46 0.49
N ALA A 107 -5.41 -9.76 1.79
CA ALA A 107 -4.36 -10.54 2.45
C ALA A 107 -4.88 -11.31 3.67
N VAL A 108 -4.20 -12.41 4.00
CA VAL A 108 -4.29 -13.09 5.30
C VAL A 108 -2.88 -13.22 5.86
N PHE A 109 -2.66 -12.73 7.08
CA PHE A 109 -1.35 -12.83 7.73
C PHE A 109 -1.47 -13.05 9.23
N ASN A 110 -0.38 -13.52 9.84
CA ASN A 110 -0.27 -13.63 11.29
C ASN A 110 0.59 -12.49 11.85
N GLY A 111 0.11 -11.84 12.91
CA GLY A 111 0.89 -10.85 13.65
C GLY A 111 2.01 -11.46 14.48
N GLY A 112 2.62 -10.66 15.36
CA GLY A 112 3.77 -11.02 16.19
C GLY A 112 5.12 -10.52 15.66
N GLY A 113 5.16 -10.00 14.42
CA GLY A 113 6.34 -9.33 13.87
C GLY A 113 6.60 -7.94 14.47
N SER A 114 7.79 -7.39 14.21
CA SER A 114 8.12 -6.00 14.57
C SER A 114 7.12 -5.03 13.93
N ALA A 115 6.66 -4.04 14.70
CA ALA A 115 5.86 -2.93 14.19
C ALA A 115 6.72 -1.71 13.80
N SER A 116 7.98 -1.67 14.23
CA SER A 116 8.87 -0.50 14.07
C SER A 116 9.91 -0.70 12.97
N PRO A 117 10.22 0.37 12.19
CA PRO A 117 9.54 1.69 12.19
C PRO A 117 8.17 1.65 11.50
N SER A 118 7.92 0.56 10.79
CA SER A 118 6.66 0.25 10.13
C SER A 118 6.59 -1.25 9.86
N PHE A 119 5.42 -1.72 9.46
CA PHE A 119 5.24 -3.04 8.86
C PHE A 119 4.32 -2.93 7.64
N THR A 120 4.57 -3.77 6.63
CA THR A 120 3.81 -3.78 5.39
C THR A 120 3.09 -5.10 5.23
N ILE A 121 1.79 -5.01 4.96
CA ILE A 121 0.96 -6.14 4.54
C ILE A 121 1.00 -6.18 3.01
N ILE A 122 1.65 -7.20 2.46
CA ILE A 122 1.65 -7.46 1.01
C ILE A 122 0.47 -8.38 0.72
N GLY A 123 -0.33 -8.00 -0.27
CA GLY A 123 -1.57 -8.71 -0.62
C GLY A 123 -1.71 -8.99 -2.11
N THR A 124 -2.83 -9.59 -2.46
CA THR A 124 -3.29 -9.72 -3.83
C THR A 124 -3.53 -8.32 -4.40
N PRO A 125 -3.01 -7.98 -5.59
CA PRO A 125 -3.22 -6.67 -6.19
C PRO A 125 -4.71 -6.30 -6.27
N PHE A 126 -5.08 -5.14 -5.72
CA PHE A 126 -6.43 -4.60 -5.76
C PHE A 126 -6.45 -3.33 -6.60
N PHE A 127 -7.18 -3.33 -7.71
CA PHE A 127 -7.34 -2.13 -8.53
C PHE A 127 -8.40 -1.23 -7.92
N TYR A 128 -7.99 -0.02 -7.52
CA TYR A 128 -8.86 1.00 -6.97
C TYR A 128 -8.95 2.20 -7.92
N ASP A 129 -10.19 2.61 -8.21
CA ASP A 129 -10.49 3.83 -8.96
C ASP A 129 -11.30 4.78 -8.06
N PRO A 130 -10.74 5.94 -7.65
CA PRO A 130 -11.45 6.90 -6.80
C PRO A 130 -12.70 7.50 -7.47
N GLY A 131 -12.88 7.34 -8.79
CA GLY A 131 -14.11 7.69 -9.49
C GLY A 131 -15.31 6.81 -9.11
N ASN A 132 -15.08 5.64 -8.53
CA ASN A 132 -16.13 4.69 -8.13
C ASN A 132 -16.58 4.83 -6.67
N GLY A 133 -15.92 5.68 -5.87
CA GLY A 133 -16.27 5.90 -4.46
C GLY A 133 -15.03 5.95 -3.57
N ASN A 134 -15.25 6.01 -2.26
CA ASN A 134 -14.18 5.98 -1.27
C ASN A 134 -13.57 4.57 -1.19
N LEU A 135 -12.32 4.46 -0.71
CA LEU A 135 -11.71 3.17 -0.43
C LEU A 135 -12.12 2.70 0.96
N LEU A 136 -12.61 1.47 1.10
CA LEU A 136 -12.82 0.82 2.38
C LEU A 136 -11.76 -0.27 2.59
N MET A 137 -11.07 -0.18 3.71
CA MET A 137 -10.28 -1.28 4.28
C MET A 137 -11.06 -1.94 5.40
N ASP A 138 -11.23 -3.25 5.34
CA ASP A 138 -11.95 -4.05 6.34
C ASP A 138 -11.06 -5.18 6.86
N ILE A 139 -10.78 -5.15 8.16
CA ILE A 139 -9.85 -6.06 8.82
C ILE A 139 -10.62 -6.90 9.83
N PHE A 140 -10.66 -8.20 9.58
CA PHE A 140 -11.13 -9.19 10.55
C PHE A 140 -9.96 -9.68 11.39
N VAL A 141 -10.17 -9.79 12.69
CA VAL A 141 -9.15 -10.18 13.67
C VAL A 141 -9.61 -11.42 14.42
N ALA A 142 -8.75 -12.44 14.46
CA ALA A 142 -8.97 -13.66 15.20
C ALA A 142 -7.78 -13.98 16.11
N ASN A 143 -8.07 -14.41 17.35
CA ASN A 143 -7.08 -14.84 18.34
C ASN A 143 -6.00 -13.78 18.64
N SER A 144 -6.38 -12.49 18.72
CA SER A 144 -5.40 -11.44 18.94
C SER A 144 -4.95 -11.30 20.40
N GLY A 145 -3.65 -11.06 20.60
CA GLY A 145 -3.05 -10.66 21.86
C GLY A 145 -2.95 -9.13 22.01
N SER A 146 -2.00 -8.68 22.83
CA SER A 146 -1.63 -7.26 22.95
C SER A 146 -0.41 -6.95 22.08
N GLY A 147 -0.35 -5.73 21.55
CA GLY A 147 0.75 -5.28 20.71
C GLY A 147 1.02 -3.78 20.86
N ALA A 148 1.84 -3.24 19.97
CA ALA A 148 2.20 -1.84 19.95
C ALA A 148 1.06 -0.94 19.45
N PRO A 149 1.00 0.32 19.89
CA PRO A 149 0.14 1.30 19.25
C PRO A 149 0.73 1.73 17.90
N ILE A 150 -0.14 1.89 16.91
CA ILE A 150 0.19 2.30 15.54
C ILE A 150 -0.08 3.79 15.38
N HIS A 151 0.73 4.50 14.60
CA HIS A 151 0.53 5.92 14.28
C HIS A 151 -0.87 6.17 13.72
N ALA A 152 -1.50 7.22 14.24
CA ALA A 152 -2.89 7.53 13.97
C ALA A 152 -3.15 9.03 13.94
N ARG A 153 -4.25 9.41 13.30
CA ARG A 153 -4.93 10.66 13.60
C ARG A 153 -6.07 10.37 14.55
N ASN A 154 -6.06 11.04 15.69
CA ASN A 154 -7.06 10.93 16.73
C ASN A 154 -7.78 12.28 16.85
N ASN A 155 -9.08 12.30 16.54
CA ASN A 155 -9.92 13.49 16.55
C ASN A 155 -9.41 14.64 15.64
N ASN A 156 -8.73 14.30 14.53
CA ASN A 156 -8.16 15.28 13.60
C ASN A 156 -7.94 14.74 12.17
N ALA A 157 -8.60 13.64 11.81
CA ALA A 157 -8.52 13.07 10.45
C ALA A 157 -9.47 13.74 9.44
N THR A 158 -9.90 14.97 9.72
CA THR A 158 -11.06 15.63 9.10
C THR A 158 -11.06 15.53 7.58
N GLY A 159 -12.08 14.86 7.04
CA GLY A 159 -12.30 14.69 5.61
C GLY A 159 -11.38 13.69 4.91
N GLN A 160 -10.29 13.22 5.55
CA GLN A 160 -9.35 12.27 4.92
C GLN A 160 -9.80 10.83 5.11
N PHE A 161 -10.17 10.47 6.34
CA PHE A 161 -10.61 9.14 6.68
C PHE A 161 -11.36 9.12 8.01
N SER A 162 -12.11 8.04 8.20
CA SER A 162 -12.75 7.72 9.47
C SER A 162 -12.82 6.21 9.63
N ARG A 163 -13.25 5.73 10.78
CA ARG A 163 -13.28 4.29 11.07
C ARG A 163 -14.55 3.86 11.76
N MET A 164 -14.89 2.59 11.59
CA MET A 164 -15.90 1.91 12.38
C MET A 164 -15.36 0.57 12.87
N HIS A 165 -15.56 0.25 14.14
CA HIS A 165 -14.94 -0.94 14.74
C HIS A 165 -15.64 -1.36 16.03
N ASN A 166 -15.35 -2.57 16.51
CA ASN A 166 -15.92 -3.11 17.77
C ASN A 166 -14.92 -3.21 18.93
N PHE A 167 -13.81 -2.45 18.90
CA PHE A 167 -12.77 -2.49 19.94
C PHE A 167 -12.98 -1.49 21.10
N GLY A 168 -13.81 -0.47 20.92
CA GLY A 168 -13.93 0.64 21.87
C GLY A 168 -14.52 1.90 21.23
N SER A 169 -14.01 3.07 21.61
CA SER A 169 -14.45 4.38 21.12
C SER A 169 -13.51 5.01 20.08
N GLY A 170 -13.96 6.13 19.50
CA GLY A 170 -13.22 6.92 18.51
C GLY A 170 -13.52 6.41 17.10
N PHE A 171 -14.45 7.07 16.42
CA PHE A 171 -14.97 6.64 15.11
C PHE A 171 -14.71 7.73 14.07
N GLU A 172 -15.40 8.86 14.22
CA GLU A 172 -15.29 10.03 13.35
C GLU A 172 -14.00 10.81 13.61
N HIS A 173 -13.30 11.24 12.56
CA HIS A 173 -12.00 11.92 12.65
C HIS A 173 -10.88 11.07 13.28
N TYR A 174 -11.07 9.74 13.34
CA TYR A 174 -10.08 8.78 13.80
C TYR A 174 -9.66 7.81 12.70
N GLY A 175 -8.39 7.38 12.73
CA GLY A 175 -7.90 6.32 11.84
C GLY A 175 -6.38 6.19 11.86
N LEU A 176 -5.89 5.11 11.27
CA LEU A 176 -4.47 4.81 11.15
C LEU A 176 -3.84 5.61 10.02
N VAL A 177 -2.61 6.07 10.24
CA VAL A 177 -1.75 6.54 9.16
C VAL A 177 -1.37 5.33 8.31
N THR A 178 -1.64 5.40 7.01
CA THR A 178 -1.52 4.25 6.11
C THR A 178 -0.78 4.64 4.85
N GLY A 179 0.25 3.88 4.51
CA GLY A 179 0.93 3.92 3.22
C GLY A 179 0.30 2.92 2.25
N PHE A 180 0.04 3.36 1.02
CA PHE A 180 -0.47 2.53 -0.07
C PHE A 180 0.65 2.33 -1.09
N GLU A 181 1.12 1.09 -1.15
CA GLU A 181 2.12 0.65 -2.13
C GLU A 181 1.42 0.30 -3.45
N SER A 182 2.08 0.62 -4.57
CA SER A 182 1.62 0.19 -5.90
C SER A 182 2.76 -0.47 -6.66
N GLU A 183 2.47 -1.57 -7.34
CA GLU A 183 3.40 -2.11 -8.33
C GLU A 183 3.28 -1.32 -9.63
N ILE A 184 4.43 -0.84 -10.12
CA ILE A 184 4.61 -0.80 -11.56
C ILE A 184 5.15 -2.18 -11.90
N ILE A 185 4.47 -2.89 -12.82
CA ILE A 185 5.00 -4.06 -13.49
C ILE A 185 6.45 -3.71 -13.86
N ILE A 186 7.41 -4.41 -13.28
CA ILE A 186 8.78 -4.40 -13.76
C ILE A 186 8.77 -5.45 -14.87
N PRO A 187 8.56 -5.13 -16.17
CA PRO A 187 9.23 -5.99 -17.15
C PRO A 187 10.69 -5.97 -16.73
N GLU A 188 11.43 -7.07 -16.70
CA GLU A 188 12.89 -6.98 -16.58
C GLU A 188 13.42 -6.49 -17.95
N PRO A 189 13.70 -5.20 -18.19
CA PRO A 189 13.88 -4.72 -19.55
C PRO A 189 15.28 -4.12 -19.66
N SER A 190 16.19 -4.91 -20.21
CA SER A 190 17.51 -4.51 -20.74
C SER A 190 18.77 -4.80 -19.93
N THR A 191 18.77 -5.22 -18.65
CA THR A 191 20.04 -5.59 -17.98
C THR A 191 20.73 -6.75 -18.69
N TRP A 192 19.97 -7.77 -19.08
CA TRP A 192 20.45 -8.88 -19.91
C TRP A 192 20.79 -8.43 -21.33
N ALA A 193 20.03 -7.51 -21.93
CA ALA A 193 20.31 -7.01 -23.28
C ALA A 193 21.58 -6.14 -23.32
N MET A 194 21.87 -5.38 -22.26
CA MET A 194 23.08 -4.59 -22.10
C MET A 194 24.29 -5.47 -21.76
N LEU A 195 24.11 -6.48 -20.91
CA LEU A 195 25.17 -7.46 -20.61
C LEU A 195 25.50 -8.29 -21.85
N ALA A 196 24.49 -8.86 -22.51
CA ALA A 196 24.65 -9.62 -23.74
C ALA A 196 25.19 -8.74 -24.88
N GLY A 197 24.64 -7.53 -25.07
CA GLY A 197 25.09 -6.58 -26.07
C GLY A 197 26.53 -6.11 -25.83
N GLY A 198 26.90 -5.82 -24.57
CA GLY A 198 28.25 -5.43 -24.18
C GLY A 198 29.26 -6.57 -24.39
N LEU A 199 28.91 -7.80 -24.03
CA LEU A 199 29.73 -8.98 -24.29
C LEU A 199 29.92 -9.22 -25.80
N LEU A 200 28.86 -9.08 -26.60
CA LEU A 200 28.94 -9.22 -28.06
C LEU A 200 29.80 -8.12 -28.70
N ALA A 201 29.70 -6.87 -28.23
CA ALA A 201 30.53 -5.77 -28.71
C ALA A 201 32.01 -5.99 -28.39
N LEU A 202 32.33 -6.48 -27.18
CA LEU A 202 33.70 -6.82 -26.78
C LEU A 202 34.26 -7.99 -27.61
N LEU A 203 33.45 -9.03 -27.87
CA LEU A 203 33.84 -10.15 -28.73
C LEU A 203 34.06 -9.72 -30.18
N GLY A 204 33.23 -8.80 -30.70
CA GLY A 204 33.39 -8.23 -32.03
C GLY A 204 34.63 -7.35 -32.19
N ALA A 205 34.97 -6.56 -31.16
CA ALA A 205 36.18 -5.73 -31.14
C ALA A 205 37.48 -6.56 -31.09
N ARG A 206 37.44 -7.72 -30.42
CA ARG A 206 38.61 -8.61 -30.28
C ARG A 206 38.99 -9.34 -31.56
N ARG A 207 38.03 -9.57 -32.47
CA ARG A 207 38.24 -10.21 -33.78
C ARG A 207 38.80 -9.27 -34.86
N LYS A 208 38.84 -7.96 -34.60
CA LYS A 208 39.36 -6.94 -35.54
C LYS A 208 40.79 -6.47 -35.22
N ARG A 209 41.46 -7.09 -34.26
CA ARG A 209 42.92 -6.99 -34.04
C ARG A 209 43.58 -8.24 -34.59
#